data_AF-A0A9Q1GW03-F1
#
_entry.id   AF-A0A9Q1GW03-F1
#
_cell.length_a   1.000
_cell.length_b   1.000
_cell.length_c   1.000
_cell.angle_alpha   90.00
_cell.angle_beta   90.00
_cell.angle_gamma   90.00
#
_symmetry.space_group_name_H-M   'P 1'
#
loop_
_entity.id
_entity.type
_entity.pdbx_description
1 polymer ?
#
loop_
_entity_poly.entity_id
_entity_poly.type
_entity_poly.pdbx_seq_one_letter_code
_entity_poly.pdbx_strand_id
1 'polypeptide(L)'
;MLKGRSIRSIIERYKKANSDGSNSGSATEINAQYYQQESAKLRQQIQMMQSSNRNLMGECLSALTVKDLKQLENRLERGISRIRSKKHEMLLGDIEFLQKREAELEHENSFLRAKINEVERMQQLNTVPSEHLNEENGFVSRDHILAQNLLEAGSAFTNADKNLLQLG
;
A
#
# COMPACT_ATOMS: atom_id res chain seq x y z
N MET A 1 22.02 27.72 -74.99
CA MET A 1 21.99 26.35 -74.42
C MET A 1 22.65 26.34 -73.05
N LEU A 2 21.90 25.95 -72.01
CA LEU A 2 22.39 25.83 -70.64
C LEU A 2 23.31 24.59 -70.55
N LYS A 3 24.62 24.78 -70.33
CA LYS A 3 25.54 23.69 -69.98
C LYS A 3 25.09 23.12 -68.63
N GLY A 4 24.49 21.93 -68.65
CA GLY A 4 24.10 21.19 -67.45
C GLY A 4 25.32 20.94 -66.56
N ARG A 5 25.21 21.26 -65.28
CA ARG A 5 26.26 20.95 -64.30
C ARG A 5 26.44 19.43 -64.25
N SER A 6 27.66 18.95 -64.44
CA SER A 6 28.02 17.53 -64.31
C SER A 6 27.68 17.02 -62.90
N ILE A 7 27.19 15.79 -62.78
CA ILE A 7 26.91 15.13 -61.50
C ILE A 7 28.12 15.24 -60.56
N ARG A 8 29.34 15.12 -61.09
CA ARG A 8 30.59 15.29 -60.33
C ARG A 8 30.69 16.67 -59.69
N SER A 9 30.36 17.73 -60.45
CA SER A 9 30.37 19.12 -59.96
C SER A 9 29.25 19.40 -58.94
N ILE A 10 28.14 18.66 -59.00
CA ILE A 10 27.06 18.74 -58.03
C ILE A 10 27.48 18.05 -56.73
N ILE A 11 28.09 16.86 -56.83
CA ILE A 11 28.63 16.10 -55.69
C ILE A 11 29.73 16.88 -54.97
N GLU A 12 30.68 17.46 -55.71
CA GLU A 12 31.76 18.27 -55.11
C GLU A 12 31.22 19.51 -54.41
N ARG A 13 30.26 20.20 -55.01
CA ARG A 13 29.63 21.37 -54.39
C ARG A 13 28.84 21.01 -53.14
N TYR A 14 28.19 19.84 -53.13
CA TYR A 14 27.48 19.33 -51.95
C TYR A 14 28.44 18.91 -50.84
N LYS A 15 29.56 18.25 -51.17
CA LYS A 15 30.63 17.95 -50.21
C LYS A 15 31.22 19.21 -49.61
N LYS A 16 31.52 20.21 -50.45
CA LYS A 16 32.08 21.49 -50.03
C LYS A 16 31.12 22.29 -49.13
N ALA A 17 29.83 22.34 -49.46
CA ALA A 17 28.84 23.01 -48.63
C ALA A 17 28.66 22.35 -47.24
N ASN A 18 28.88 21.03 -47.13
CA ASN A 18 28.82 20.31 -45.84
C ASN A 18 30.15 20.38 -45.06
N SER A 19 31.29 20.54 -45.72
CA SER A 19 32.59 20.75 -45.05
C SER A 19 32.82 22.19 -44.64
N ASP A 20 32.31 23.16 -45.39
CA ASP A 20 32.48 24.60 -45.15
C ASP A 20 31.51 25.14 -44.08
N GLY A 21 30.64 24.29 -43.55
CA GLY A 21 29.88 24.55 -42.33
C GLY A 21 30.79 24.51 -41.10
N SER A 22 31.71 25.48 -40.98
CA SER A 22 32.56 25.70 -39.78
C SER A 22 31.76 25.81 -38.48
N ASN A 23 30.42 25.85 -38.55
CA ASN A 23 29.53 25.93 -37.41
C ASN A 23 28.88 24.59 -37.00
N SER A 24 28.89 23.55 -37.84
CA SER A 24 28.20 22.28 -37.53
C SER A 24 29.01 21.40 -36.56
N GLY A 25 30.34 21.34 -36.76
CA GLY A 25 31.27 20.72 -35.80
C GLY A 25 31.29 21.47 -34.47
N SER A 26 31.32 22.81 -34.53
CA SER A 26 31.26 23.69 -33.35
C SER A 26 29.96 23.53 -32.57
N ALA A 27 28.79 23.52 -33.20
CA ALA A 27 27.52 23.31 -32.50
C ALA A 27 27.41 21.92 -31.87
N THR A 28 27.91 20.88 -32.53
CA THR A 28 27.94 19.51 -31.98
C THR A 28 28.92 19.39 -30.82
N GLU A 29 30.08 20.02 -30.92
CA GLU A 29 31.11 20.06 -29.87
C GLU A 29 30.67 20.89 -28.65
N ILE A 30 30.04 22.04 -28.87
CA ILE A 30 29.43 22.87 -27.82
C ILE A 30 28.33 22.07 -27.10
N ASN A 31 27.48 21.35 -27.83
CA ASN A 31 26.46 20.48 -27.23
C ASN A 31 27.07 19.32 -26.45
N ALA A 32 28.14 18.70 -26.96
CA ALA A 32 28.84 17.64 -26.25
C ALA A 32 29.47 18.14 -24.94
N GLN A 33 30.11 19.31 -24.96
CA GLN A 33 30.67 19.97 -23.77
C GLN A 33 29.58 20.34 -22.77
N TYR A 34 28.44 20.85 -23.24
CA TYR A 34 27.28 21.16 -22.41
C TYR A 34 26.77 19.90 -21.67
N TYR A 35 26.53 18.80 -22.39
CA TYR A 35 26.08 17.56 -21.77
C TYR A 35 27.14 16.94 -20.86
N GLN A 36 28.43 17.08 -21.19
CA GLN A 36 29.50 16.65 -20.30
C GLN A 36 29.47 17.45 -18.98
N GLN A 37 29.32 18.77 -19.04
CA GLN A 37 29.20 19.62 -17.85
C GLN A 37 27.95 19.26 -17.04
N GLU A 38 26.81 19.07 -17.69
CA GLU A 38 25.56 18.73 -17.01
C GLU A 38 25.64 17.35 -16.33
N SER A 39 26.26 16.38 -17.00
CA SER A 39 26.52 15.06 -16.41
C SER A 39 27.47 15.15 -15.20
N ALA A 40 28.45 16.06 -15.23
CA ALA A 40 29.36 16.27 -14.10
C ALA A 40 28.63 16.88 -12.90
N LYS A 41 27.74 17.86 -13.11
CA LYS A 41 26.88 18.42 -12.06
C LYS A 41 26.00 17.35 -11.44
N LEU A 42 25.36 16.51 -12.25
CA LEU A 42 24.51 15.42 -11.75
C LEU A 42 25.31 14.41 -10.92
N ARG A 43 26.51 14.01 -11.38
CA ARG A 43 27.41 13.14 -10.61
C ARG A 43 27.77 13.74 -9.26
N GLN A 44 28.09 15.03 -9.22
CA GLN A 44 28.37 15.73 -7.97
C GLN A 44 27.15 15.73 -7.03
N GLN A 45 25.95 16.01 -7.55
CA GLN A 45 24.72 15.97 -6.75
C GLN A 45 24.46 14.59 -6.15
N ILE A 46 24.66 13.52 -6.93
CA ILE A 46 24.55 12.14 -6.45
C ILE A 46 25.55 11.88 -5.32
N GLN A 47 26.82 12.27 -5.49
CA GLN A 47 27.84 12.08 -4.46
C GLN A 47 27.51 12.83 -3.16
N MET A 48 27.04 14.08 -3.26
CA MET A 48 26.61 14.84 -2.08
C MET A 48 25.45 14.16 -1.36
N MET A 49 24.46 13.67 -2.11
CA MET A 49 23.30 12.98 -1.54
C MET A 49 23.69 11.66 -0.86
N GLN A 50 24.54 10.86 -1.50
CA GLN A 50 25.09 9.64 -0.92
C GLN A 50 25.88 9.91 0.35
N SER A 51 26.70 10.97 0.36
CA SER A 51 27.44 11.35 1.56
C SER A 51 26.49 11.81 2.67
N SER A 52 25.44 12.57 2.35
CA SER A 52 24.43 12.94 3.34
C SER A 52 23.72 11.71 3.90
N ASN A 53 23.43 10.69 3.08
CA ASN A 53 22.79 9.46 3.54
C ASN A 53 23.70 8.67 4.48
N ARG A 54 24.99 8.52 4.14
CA ARG A 54 25.97 7.90 5.04
C ARG A 54 26.01 8.59 6.40
N ASN A 55 26.06 9.92 6.42
CA ASN A 55 26.04 10.67 7.67
C ASN A 55 24.74 10.43 8.47
N LEU A 56 23.58 10.40 7.81
CA LEU A 56 22.30 10.06 8.47
C LEU A 56 22.29 8.65 9.05
N MET A 57 23.02 7.72 8.45
CA MET A 57 23.22 6.36 8.94
C MET A 57 24.30 6.25 10.04
N GLY A 58 24.92 7.36 10.44
CA GLY A 58 25.96 7.40 11.46
C GLY A 58 27.36 7.05 10.93
N GLU A 59 27.56 7.05 9.62
CA GLU A 59 28.85 6.77 8.99
C GLU A 59 29.63 8.05 8.67
N CYS A 60 30.95 7.95 8.49
CA CYS A 60 31.82 9.06 8.08
C CYS A 60 31.75 10.33 8.95
N LEU A 61 31.33 10.22 10.21
CA LEU A 61 31.09 11.35 11.11
C LEU A 61 32.35 12.12 11.49
N SER A 62 33.53 11.47 11.48
CA SER A 62 34.81 12.10 11.82
C SER A 62 35.22 13.23 10.87
N ALA A 63 34.64 13.28 9.67
CA ALA A 63 34.89 14.34 8.69
C ALA A 63 34.00 15.58 8.90
N LEU A 64 33.02 15.52 9.81
CA LEU A 64 32.09 16.60 10.08
C LEU A 64 32.60 17.54 11.18
N THR A 65 32.29 18.83 11.05
CA THR A 65 32.52 19.77 12.13
C THR A 65 31.50 19.58 13.25
N VAL A 66 31.78 20.11 14.45
CA VAL A 66 30.82 20.11 15.57
C VAL A 66 29.49 20.76 15.19
N LYS A 67 29.53 21.82 14.38
CA LYS A 67 28.33 22.50 13.88
C LYS A 67 27.50 21.57 12.98
N ASP A 68 28.16 20.85 12.07
CA ASP A 68 27.49 19.94 11.15
C ASP A 68 26.92 18.73 11.88
N LEU A 69 27.64 18.20 12.88
CA LEU A 69 27.14 17.14 13.77
C LEU A 69 25.88 17.58 14.52
N LYS A 70 25.88 18.79 15.09
CA LYS A 70 24.70 19.33 15.76
C LYS A 70 23.51 19.48 14.80
N GLN A 71 23.75 19.92 13.56
CA GLN A 71 22.68 20.00 12.56
C GLN A 71 22.14 18.62 12.18
N LEU A 72 23.03 17.63 12.04
CA LEU A 72 22.68 16.24 11.74
C LEU A 72 21.82 15.63 12.87
N GLU A 73 22.24 15.80 14.12
CA GLU A 73 21.50 15.37 15.31
C GLU A 73 20.09 15.99 15.34
N ASN A 74 19.98 17.31 15.20
CA ASN A 74 18.68 18.00 15.15
C ASN A 74 17.77 17.52 14.00
N ARG A 75 18.36 17.11 12.87
CA ARG A 75 17.60 16.55 11.74
C ARG A 75 17.09 15.14 12.06
N LEU A 76 17.93 14.31 12.66
CA LEU A 76 17.57 12.95 13.09
C LEU A 76 16.50 12.98 14.19
N GLU A 77 16.67 13.81 15.21
CA GLU A 77 15.71 13.96 16.32
C GLU A 77 14.32 14.33 15.81
N ARG A 78 14.22 15.33 14.92
CA ARG A 78 12.95 15.72 14.29
C ARG A 78 12.35 14.58 13.46
N GLY A 79 13.16 13.85 12.70
CA GLY A 79 12.72 12.69 11.93
C GLY A 79 12.15 11.58 12.81
N ILE A 80 12.89 11.21 13.86
CA ILE A 80 12.49 10.19 14.84
C ILE A 80 11.21 10.60 15.56
N SER A 81 11.10 11.87 15.98
CA SER A 81 9.90 12.39 16.62
C SER A 81 8.67 12.24 15.72
N ARG A 82 8.79 12.60 14.43
CA ARG A 82 7.69 12.45 13.45
C ARG A 82 7.28 10.98 13.26
N ILE A 83 8.26 10.09 13.13
CA ILE A 83 8.00 8.64 12.99
C ILE A 83 7.27 8.12 14.22
N ARG A 84 7.73 8.50 15.42
CA ARG A 84 7.12 8.07 16.68
C ARG A 84 5.69 8.57 16.81
N SER A 85 5.42 9.85 16.54
CA SER A 85 4.07 10.42 16.54
C SER A 85 3.16 9.67 15.56
N LYS A 86 3.62 9.42 14.33
CA LYS A 86 2.82 8.71 13.34
C LYS A 86 2.51 7.26 13.76
N LYS A 87 3.50 6.55 14.31
CA LYS A 87 3.30 5.20 14.86
C LYS A 87 2.28 5.21 16.00
N HIS A 88 2.37 6.19 16.88
CA HIS A 88 1.44 6.33 17.99
C HIS A 88 0.00 6.57 17.52
N GLU A 89 -0.21 7.50 16.58
CA GLU A 89 -1.53 7.74 15.98
C GLU A 89 -2.12 6.48 15.34
N MET A 90 -1.32 5.72 14.58
CA MET A 90 -1.81 4.47 13.96
C MET A 90 -2.18 3.43 15.01
N LEU A 91 -1.34 3.23 16.03
CA LEU A 91 -1.63 2.28 17.11
C LEU A 91 -2.89 2.65 17.90
N LEU A 92 -3.13 3.94 18.14
CA LEU A 92 -4.37 4.40 18.75
C LEU A 92 -5.58 4.07 17.87
N GLY A 93 -5.49 4.32 16.56
CA GLY A 93 -6.54 3.94 15.62
C GLY A 93 -6.83 2.44 15.59
N ASP A 94 -5.79 1.60 15.64
CA ASP A 94 -5.93 0.15 15.69
C ASP A 94 -6.61 -0.31 17.00
N ILE A 95 -6.23 0.29 18.15
CA ILE A 95 -6.85 -0.01 19.44
C ILE A 95 -8.34 0.35 19.43
N GLU A 96 -8.69 1.54 18.95
CA GLU A 96 -10.08 1.99 18.86
C GLU A 96 -10.93 1.08 17.96
N PHE A 97 -10.36 0.67 16.81
CA PHE A 97 -11.00 -0.27 15.90
C PHE A 97 -11.25 -1.63 16.57
N LEU A 98 -10.24 -2.20 17.23
CA LEU A 98 -10.35 -3.49 17.89
C LEU A 98 -11.35 -3.47 19.05
N GLN A 99 -11.37 -2.40 19.85
CA GLN A 99 -12.35 -2.24 20.94
C GLN A 99 -13.79 -2.16 20.41
N LYS A 100 -14.02 -1.45 19.29
CA LYS A 100 -15.33 -1.44 18.65
C LYS A 100 -15.73 -2.83 18.15
N ARG A 101 -14.79 -3.54 17.53
CA ARG A 101 -15.03 -4.89 17.02
C ARG A 101 -15.32 -5.88 18.14
N GLU A 102 -14.62 -5.78 19.25
CA GLU A 102 -14.87 -6.56 20.47
C GLU A 102 -16.31 -6.33 20.97
N ALA A 103 -16.73 -5.08 21.11
CA ALA A 103 -18.09 -4.75 21.57
C ALA A 103 -19.19 -5.29 20.63
N GLU A 104 -18.97 -5.22 19.31
CA GLU A 104 -19.90 -5.81 18.32
C GLU A 104 -20.03 -7.33 18.48
N LEU A 105 -18.89 -8.02 18.65
CA LEU A 105 -18.86 -9.47 18.84
C LEU A 105 -19.46 -9.89 20.18
N GLU A 106 -19.23 -9.15 21.26
CA GLU A 106 -19.86 -9.39 22.56
C GLU A 106 -21.37 -9.26 22.48
N HIS A 107 -21.87 -8.23 21.79
CA HIS A 107 -23.30 -8.04 21.57
C HIS A 107 -23.90 -9.22 20.77
N GLU A 108 -23.27 -9.61 19.66
CA GLU A 108 -23.71 -10.75 18.85
C GLU A 108 -23.68 -12.07 19.66
N ASN A 109 -22.62 -12.30 20.44
CA ASN A 109 -22.48 -13.49 21.28
C ASN A 109 -23.58 -13.55 22.36
N SER A 110 -23.85 -12.43 23.01
CA SER A 110 -24.92 -12.31 24.01
C SER A 110 -26.29 -12.58 23.40
N PHE A 111 -26.56 -12.02 22.21
CA PHE A 111 -27.80 -12.26 21.47
C PHE A 111 -27.99 -13.75 21.12
N LEU A 112 -26.93 -14.40 20.61
CA LEU A 112 -26.98 -15.83 20.28
C LEU A 112 -27.19 -16.70 21.52
N ARG A 113 -26.53 -16.41 22.64
CA ARG A 113 -26.74 -17.12 23.91
C ARG A 113 -28.17 -16.99 24.41
N ALA A 114 -28.76 -15.80 24.33
CA ALA A 114 -30.15 -15.59 24.69
C ALA A 114 -31.10 -16.42 23.80
N LYS A 115 -30.82 -16.48 22.49
CA LYS A 115 -31.62 -17.29 21.55
C LYS A 115 -31.49 -18.79 21.79
N ILE A 116 -30.30 -19.28 22.13
CA ILE A 116 -30.08 -20.69 22.52
C ILE A 116 -30.89 -21.02 23.78
N ASN A 117 -30.80 -20.19 24.82
CA ASN A 117 -31.53 -20.40 26.06
C ASN A 117 -33.05 -20.45 25.83
N GLU A 118 -33.59 -19.61 24.95
CA GLU A 118 -35.03 -19.64 24.61
C GLU A 118 -35.42 -20.93 23.90
N VAL A 119 -34.63 -21.40 22.93
CA VAL A 119 -34.88 -22.67 22.24
C VAL A 119 -34.83 -23.85 23.21
N GLU A 120 -33.85 -23.88 24.12
CA GLU A 120 -33.75 -24.91 25.15
C GLU A 120 -34.96 -24.89 26.09
N ARG A 121 -35.45 -23.70 26.45
CA ARG A 121 -36.66 -23.54 27.28
C ARG A 121 -37.91 -24.04 26.55
N MET A 122 -38.05 -23.73 25.26
CA MET A 122 -39.15 -24.25 24.43
C MET A 122 -39.10 -25.78 24.29
N GLN A 123 -37.91 -26.36 24.16
CA GLN A 123 -37.74 -27.82 24.13
C GLN A 123 -38.15 -28.47 25.44
N GLN A 124 -37.77 -27.89 26.60
CA GLN A 124 -38.16 -28.40 27.91
C GLN A 124 -39.68 -28.31 28.15
N LEU A 125 -40.34 -27.26 27.65
CA LEU A 125 -41.80 -27.11 27.70
C LEU A 125 -42.55 -28.08 26.79
N ASN A 126 -41.96 -28.51 25.68
CA ASN A 126 -42.52 -29.54 24.80
C ASN A 126 -42.28 -30.98 25.32
N THR A 127 -41.47 -31.17 26.36
CA THR A 127 -41.21 -32.51 26.97
C THR A 127 -42.06 -32.82 28.20
N VAL A 128 -43.23 -32.21 28.37
CA VAL A 128 -44.19 -32.68 29.39
C VAL A 128 -44.47 -34.17 29.14
N PRO A 129 -44.31 -35.06 30.13
CA PRO A 129 -44.60 -36.48 29.95
C PRO A 129 -46.11 -36.62 29.80
N SER A 130 -46.56 -36.72 28.55
CA SER A 130 -47.87 -37.29 28.28
C SER A 130 -47.73 -38.79 28.57
N GLU A 131 -47.98 -39.16 29.83
CA GLU A 131 -48.48 -40.50 30.11
C GLU A 131 -49.64 -40.74 29.13
N HIS A 132 -49.55 -41.86 28.42
CA HIS A 132 -50.50 -42.40 27.43
C HIS A 132 -50.16 -42.22 25.93
N LEU A 133 -49.53 -43.30 25.42
CA LEU A 133 -49.76 -43.99 24.14
C LEU A 133 -49.29 -43.30 22.83
N ASN A 134 -48.09 -43.69 22.35
CA ASN A 134 -47.80 -44.28 21.03
C ASN A 134 -46.36 -43.99 20.56
N GLU A 135 -45.59 -45.06 20.36
CA GLU A 135 -44.12 -45.07 20.18
C GLU A 135 -43.58 -44.68 18.78
N GLU A 136 -44.38 -44.16 17.83
CA GLU A 136 -43.86 -43.88 16.46
C GLU A 136 -43.64 -42.41 16.09
N ASN A 137 -44.14 -41.42 16.86
CA ASN A 137 -44.19 -40.03 16.38
C ASN A 137 -43.13 -39.07 16.97
N GLY A 138 -42.30 -39.52 17.92
CA GLY A 138 -41.35 -38.65 18.62
C GLY A 138 -40.09 -38.29 17.82
N PHE A 139 -39.65 -39.18 16.93
CA PHE A 139 -38.39 -39.00 16.18
C PHE A 139 -38.52 -37.96 15.05
N VAL A 140 -39.65 -38.00 14.32
CA VAL A 140 -39.92 -37.13 13.16
C VAL A 140 -40.05 -35.66 13.55
N SER A 141 -40.58 -35.38 14.74
CA SER A 141 -40.78 -34.00 15.20
C SER A 141 -39.45 -33.29 15.52
N ARG A 142 -38.45 -34.04 16.00
CA ARG A 142 -37.13 -33.49 16.34
C ARG A 142 -36.34 -33.08 15.10
N ASP A 143 -36.37 -33.91 14.06
CA ASP A 143 -35.70 -33.64 12.79
C ASP A 143 -36.33 -32.46 12.04
N HIS A 144 -37.66 -32.31 12.13
CA HIS A 144 -38.37 -31.21 11.48
C HIS A 144 -38.03 -29.84 12.08
N ILE A 145 -37.93 -29.77 13.41
CA ILE A 145 -37.57 -28.52 14.12
C ILE A 145 -36.12 -28.11 13.84
N LEU A 146 -35.19 -29.07 13.80
CA LEU A 146 -33.79 -28.81 13.44
C LEU A 146 -33.67 -28.28 11.99
N ALA A 147 -34.41 -28.86 11.05
CA ALA A 147 -34.42 -28.44 9.65
C ALA A 147 -34.99 -27.03 9.45
N GLN A 148 -36.06 -26.68 10.18
CA GLN A 148 -36.70 -25.36 10.13
C GLN A 148 -35.72 -24.25 10.57
N ASN A 149 -34.99 -24.47 11.66
CA ASN A 149 -34.05 -23.51 12.23
C ASN A 149 -32.79 -23.31 11.36
N LEU A 150 -32.35 -24.35 10.63
CA LEU A 150 -31.18 -24.29 9.75
C LEU A 150 -31.43 -23.42 8.50
N LEU A 151 -32.67 -23.35 8.02
CA LEU A 151 -33.06 -22.54 6.87
C LEU A 151 -33.07 -21.03 7.17
N GLU A 152 -33.43 -20.64 8.39
CA GLU A 152 -33.46 -19.22 8.80
C GLU A 152 -32.04 -18.63 8.99
N ALA A 153 -31.08 -19.43 9.47
CA ALA A 153 -29.72 -18.97 9.75
C ALA A 153 -28.88 -18.65 8.50
N GLY A 154 -29.14 -19.30 7.36
CA GLY A 154 -28.32 -19.19 6.15
C GLY A 154 -28.39 -17.83 5.42
N SER A 155 -29.37 -16.99 5.74
CA SER A 155 -29.61 -15.72 5.03
C SER A 155 -28.82 -14.51 5.56
N ALA A 156 -28.30 -14.57 6.80
CA ALA A 156 -27.66 -13.43 7.45
C ALA A 156 -26.13 -13.34 7.23
N PHE A 157 -25.47 -14.44 6.88
CA PHE A 157 -23.99 -14.53 6.90
C PHE A 157 -23.27 -14.02 5.64
N THR A 158 -23.96 -13.64 4.56
CA THR A 158 -23.31 -13.52 3.24
C THR A 158 -22.92 -12.10 2.80
N ASN A 159 -23.24 -11.06 3.58
CA ASN A 159 -23.12 -9.67 3.09
C ASN A 159 -21.98 -8.82 3.71
N ALA A 160 -21.27 -9.27 4.75
CA ALA A 160 -20.32 -8.39 5.45
C ALA A 160 -18.86 -8.46 4.93
N ASP A 161 -18.42 -9.59 4.36
CA ASP A 161 -16.99 -9.82 4.07
C ASP A 161 -16.45 -9.16 2.79
N LYS A 162 -17.31 -8.58 1.94
CA LYS A 162 -16.89 -8.04 0.63
C LYS A 162 -16.30 -6.63 0.67
N ASN A 163 -16.35 -5.94 1.82
CA ASN A 163 -15.90 -4.54 1.92
C ASN A 163 -14.57 -4.34 2.66
N LEU A 164 -13.88 -5.42 3.07
CA LEU A 164 -12.72 -5.32 3.98
C LEU A 164 -11.35 -5.16 3.27
N LEU A 165 -11.27 -5.24 1.94
CA LEU A 165 -10.00 -5.28 1.21
C LEU A 165 -9.78 -4.10 0.24
N GLN A 166 -10.09 -2.87 0.67
CA GLN A 166 -9.71 -1.69 -0.10
C GLN A 166 -9.24 -0.54 0.80
N LEU A 167 -8.06 -0.69 1.40
CA LEU A 167 -7.31 0.45 1.94
C LEU A 167 -5.81 0.26 1.68
N GLY A 168 -5.25 1.16 0.87
CA GLY A 168 -3.80 1.43 0.76
C GLY A 168 -3.14 0.93 -0.51
#